data_AF-X0TAE6-F1
#
_entry.id   AF-X0TAE6-F1
#
_cell.length_a   1.000
_cell.length_b   1.000
_cell.length_c   1.000
_cell.angle_alpha   90.00
_cell.angle_beta   90.00
_cell.angle_gamma   90.00
#
_symmetry.space_group_name_H-M   'P 1'
#
loop_
_entity.id
_entity.type
_entity.pdbx_description
1 polymer ?
#
loop_
_entity_poly.entity_id
_entity_poly.type
_entity_poly.pdbx_seq_one_letter_code
_entity_poly.pdbx_strand_id
1 'polypeptide(L)' 'MRTFAPKKDEIEKKWWVINAEGKTLGRLATEVAVLLRGKRKPEFAHFV' A
#
# COMPACT_ATOMS: atom_id res chain seq x y z
N MET A 1 -19.44 17.55 -8.83
CA MET A 1 -18.96 16.78 -7.64
C MET A 1 -17.43 16.70 -7.74
N ARG A 2 -16.68 16.92 -6.65
CA ARG A 2 -15.21 16.80 -6.65
C ARG A 2 -14.81 15.41 -6.15
N THR A 3 -13.78 14.82 -6.77
CA THR A 3 -13.22 13.53 -6.34
C THR A 3 -12.55 13.67 -4.98
N PHE A 4 -12.68 12.65 -4.13
CA PHE A 4 -12.02 12.60 -2.84
C PHE A 4 -10.48 12.65 -3.00
N ALA A 5 -9.83 13.49 -2.21
CA ALA A 5 -8.38 13.61 -2.15
C ALA A 5 -7.97 13.49 -0.66
N PRO A 6 -7.28 12.41 -0.27
CA PRO A 6 -6.90 12.19 1.12
C PRO A 6 -5.88 13.24 1.56
N LYS A 7 -6.00 13.73 2.80
CA LYS A 7 -4.99 14.59 3.42
C LYS A 7 -3.92 13.70 4.05
N LYS A 8 -2.66 14.14 4.01
CA LYS A 8 -1.52 13.38 4.57
C LYS A 8 -1.68 13.01 6.06
N ASP A 9 -2.37 13.88 6.81
CA ASP A 9 -2.58 13.73 8.25
C ASP A 9 -3.60 12.63 8.60
N GLU A 10 -4.55 12.37 7.70
CA GLU A 10 -5.61 11.37 7.90
C GLU A 10 -5.16 9.95 7.48
N ILE A 11 -3.94 9.79 6.96
CA ILE A 11 -3.43 8.50 6.47
C ILE A 11 -2.92 7.64 7.63
N GLU A 12 -3.71 6.65 8.02
CA GLU A 12 -3.26 5.61 8.94
C GLU A 12 -2.29 4.63 8.27
N LYS A 13 -1.02 4.66 8.67
CA LYS A 13 -0.01 3.68 8.26
C LYS A 13 0.05 2.54 9.27
N LYS A 14 -0.14 1.31 8.78
CA LYS A 14 0.00 0.09 9.58
C LYS A 14 1.33 -0.58 9.28
N TRP A 15 1.97 -1.11 10.32
CA TRP A 15 3.18 -1.92 10.19
C TRP A 15 2.82 -3.37 9.91
N TRP A 16 3.64 -4.02 9.08
CA TRP A 16 3.46 -5.40 8.67
C TRP A 16 4.80 -6.12 8.77
N VAL A 17 4.76 -7.38 9.22
CA VAL A 17 5.91 -8.29 9.21
C VAL A 17 5.59 -9.41 8.22
N ILE A 18 6.49 -9.65 7.27
CA ILE A 18 6.26 -10.60 6.18
C ILE A 18 7.34 -11.68 6.24
N ASN A 19 6.91 -12.94 6.35
CA ASN A 19 7.82 -14.08 6.24
C ASN A 19 8.10 -14.37 4.75
N ALA A 20 9.37 -14.30 4.38
CA ALA A 20 9.85 -14.50 3.01
C ALA A 20 10.30 -15.95 2.71
N GLU A 21 10.30 -16.84 3.70
CA GLU A 21 10.80 -18.20 3.55
C GLU A 21 10.01 -19.00 2.49
N GLY A 22 10.74 -19.64 1.56
CA GLY A 22 10.15 -20.42 0.47
C GLY A 22 9.42 -19.61 -0.60
N LYS A 23 9.47 -18.27 -0.57
CA LYS A 23 8.81 -17.41 -1.56
C LYS A 23 9.75 -17.01 -2.69
N THR A 24 9.24 -16.99 -3.92
CA THR A 24 9.96 -16.44 -5.07
C THR A 24 10.07 -14.92 -4.94
N LEU A 25 11.31 -14.41 -4.94
CA LEU A 25 11.63 -12.99 -4.69
C LEU A 25 10.74 -12.02 -5.47
N GLY A 26 10.62 -12.19 -6.79
CA GLY A 26 9.86 -11.25 -7.63
C GLY A 26 8.36 -11.19 -7.31
N ARG A 27 7.77 -12.32 -6.93
CA ARG A 27 6.35 -12.38 -6.56
C ARG A 27 6.12 -11.70 -5.21
N LEU A 28 6.98 -11.99 -4.25
CA LEU A 28 6.95 -11.36 -2.93
C LEU A 28 7.13 -9.85 -3.04
N ALA A 29 8.16 -9.39 -3.75
CA ALA A 29 8.46 -7.98 -3.92
C ALA A 29 7.30 -7.22 -4.57
N THR A 30 6.62 -7.83 -5.54
CA THR A 30 5.45 -7.23 -6.20
C THR A 30 4.30 -7.01 -5.22
N GLU A 31 3.99 -8.00 -4.38
CA GLU A 31 2.95 -7.87 -3.36
C GLU A 31 3.29 -6.82 -2.30
N VAL A 32 4.55 -6.80 -1.83
CA VAL A 32 5.04 -5.79 -0.89
C VAL A 32 4.90 -4.39 -1.50
N ALA A 33 5.27 -4.20 -2.76
CA ALA A 33 5.15 -2.92 -3.45
C ALA A 33 3.69 -2.45 -3.61
N VAL A 34 2.73 -3.37 -3.70
CA VAL A 34 1.29 -3.05 -3.73
C VAL A 34 0.79 -2.60 -2.35
N LEU A 35 1.25 -3.27 -1.29
CA LEU A 35 0.92 -2.93 0.09
C LEU A 35 1.49 -1.55 0.48
N LEU A 36 2.77 -1.30 0.17
CA LEU A 36 3.44 -0.03 0.48
C LEU A 36 2.81 1.15 -0.25
N ARG A 37 2.38 0.97 -1.51
CA ARG A 37 1.64 2.00 -2.24
C ARG A 37 0.21 2.22 -1.74
N GLY A 38 -0.31 1.35 -0.88
CA GLY A 38 -1.69 1.44 -0.42
C GLY A 38 -2.73 1.18 -1.52
N LYS A 39 -2.35 0.55 -2.64
CA LYS A 39 -3.24 0.28 -3.79
C LYS A 39 -4.47 -0.58 -3.46
N ARG A 40 -4.45 -1.29 -2.33
CA ARG A 40 -5.57 -2.08 -1.82
C ARG A 40 -6.55 -1.26 -0.97
N LYS A 41 -6.20 -0.03 -0.58
CA LYS A 41 -7.09 0.85 0.19
C LYS A 41 -8.03 1.61 -0.76
N PRO A 42 -9.32 1.75 -0.42
CA PRO A 42 -10.28 2.49 -1.23
C PRO A 42 -9.94 4.00 -1.30
N GLU A 43 -9.18 4.50 -0.34
CA GLU A 43 -8.70 5.87 -0.25
C GLU A 43 -7.42 6.12 -1.09
N PHE A 44 -7.06 5.20 -1.98
CA PHE A 44 -5.86 5.32 -2.79
C PHE A 44 -5.91 6.56 -3.69
N ALA A 45 -4.91 7.43 -3.54
CA ALA A 45 -4.63 8.54 -4.43
C ALA A 45 -3.16 8.47 -4.88
N HIS A 46 -2.90 8.58 -6.18
CA HIS A 46 -1.55 8.43 -6.74
C HIS A 46 -0.58 9.56 -6.32
N PHE A 47 -1.10 10.72 -5.91
CA PHE A 47 -0.33 11.94 -5.67
C PHE A 47 -0.01 12.20 -4.18
N VAL A 48 -0.43 11.31 -3.27
CA VAL A 48 -0.29 11.49 -1.81
C VAL A 48 0.70 10.49 -1.22
#